data_AF-A0A974SL69-F1
#
_entry.id   AF-A0A974SL69-F1
#
_cell.length_a   1.000
_cell.length_b   1.000
_cell.length_c   1.000
_cell.angle_alpha   90.00
_cell.angle_beta   90.00
_cell.angle_gamma   90.00
#
_symmetry.space_group_name_H-M   'P 1'
#
loop_
_entity.id
_entity.type
_entity.pdbx_description
1 polymer ?
#
loop_
_entity_poly.entity_id
_entity_poly.type
_entity_poly.pdbx_seq_one_letter_code
_entity_poly.pdbx_strand_id
1 'polypeptide(L)'
;MRVRCCVPFCERTRGDRKTEPPLGPGTEWICGEHWQRVPRRLKLIRSRLKRRSAGAGWTDTDKLISARVWLRCKRAAIEAAAGL
;
A
#
# COMPACT_ATOMS: atom_id res chain seq x y z
N MET A 1 -6.40 -14.64 8.78
CA MET A 1 -7.40 -13.89 7.95
C MET A 1 -6.88 -13.81 6.51
N ARG A 2 -7.75 -13.64 5.48
CA ARG A 2 -7.31 -13.35 4.10
C ARG A 2 -7.89 -12.01 3.64
N VAL A 3 -7.05 -11.16 3.05
CA VAL A 3 -7.44 -9.88 2.43
C VAL A 3 -7.38 -10.00 0.91
N ARG A 4 -8.40 -9.50 0.20
CA ARG A 4 -8.41 -9.39 -1.26
C ARG A 4 -7.60 -8.17 -1.70
N CYS A 5 -7.03 -8.22 -2.89
CA CYS A 5 -6.44 -7.05 -3.51
C CYS A 5 -7.50 -5.96 -3.64
N CYS A 6 -7.19 -4.72 -3.27
CA CYS A 6 -8.14 -3.60 -3.29
C CYS A 6 -8.36 -2.99 -4.69
N VAL A 7 -7.79 -3.60 -5.74
CA VAL A 7 -8.01 -3.21 -7.14
C VAL A 7 -9.26 -3.93 -7.66
N PRO A 8 -10.21 -3.22 -8.29
CA PRO A 8 -11.41 -3.81 -8.85
C PRO A 8 -11.12 -5.02 -9.75
N PHE A 9 -11.98 -6.05 -9.65
CA PHE A 9 -11.90 -7.29 -10.43
C PHE A 9 -10.63 -8.13 -10.20
N CYS A 10 -9.75 -7.75 -9.26
CA CYS A 10 -8.62 -8.57 -8.87
C CYS A 10 -9.02 -9.59 -7.80
N GLU A 11 -8.92 -10.87 -8.13
CA GLU A 11 -9.27 -11.95 -7.19
C GLU A 11 -8.11 -12.40 -6.31
N ARG A 12 -6.91 -11.83 -6.50
CA ARG A 12 -5.75 -12.20 -5.70
C ARG A 12 -6.01 -11.90 -4.23
N THR A 13 -5.58 -12.81 -3.38
CA THR A 13 -5.71 -12.70 -1.93
C THR A 13 -4.36 -12.91 -1.25
N ARG A 14 -4.21 -12.33 -0.07
CA ARG A 14 -3.05 -12.52 0.80
C ARG A 14 -3.54 -12.94 2.19
N GLY A 15 -2.88 -13.94 2.77
CA GLY A 15 -3.03 -14.29 4.18
C GLY A 15 -1.97 -13.64 5.06
N ASP A 16 -1.99 -14.00 6.34
CA ASP A 16 -0.96 -13.63 7.30
C ASP A 16 0.41 -14.18 6.88
N ARG A 17 1.48 -13.46 7.21
CA ARG A 17 2.87 -13.88 6.94
C ARG A 17 3.62 -13.94 8.27
N LYS A 18 4.51 -14.93 8.42
CA LYS A 18 5.26 -15.17 9.67
C LYS A 18 6.07 -13.95 10.15
N THR A 19 6.51 -13.09 9.24
CA THR A 19 7.40 -11.94 9.51
C THR A 19 6.70 -10.59 9.50
N GLU A 20 5.37 -10.56 9.33
CA GLU A 20 4.60 -9.33 9.29
C GLU A 20 3.51 -9.37 10.38
N PRO A 21 3.12 -8.21 10.93
CA PRO A 21 1.96 -8.16 11.83
C PRO A 21 0.74 -8.82 11.20
N PRO A 22 -0.12 -9.48 12.00
CA PRO A 22 -1.36 -10.06 11.51
C PRO A 22 -2.22 -9.02 10.79
N LEU A 23 -2.93 -9.45 9.75
CA LEU A 23 -3.86 -8.58 9.05
C LEU A 23 -5.06 -8.28 9.96
N GLY A 24 -5.30 -7.00 10.22
CA GLY A 24 -6.45 -6.54 10.99
C GLY A 24 -7.65 -6.14 10.12
N PRO A 25 -8.84 -5.94 10.72
CA PRO A 25 -9.98 -5.33 10.06
C PRO A 25 -9.60 -3.98 9.41
N GLY A 26 -10.12 -3.71 8.21
CA GLY A 26 -9.79 -2.49 7.46
C GLY A 26 -8.40 -2.48 6.80
N THR A 27 -7.61 -3.55 6.92
CA THR A 27 -6.34 -3.65 6.18
C THR A 27 -6.60 -3.71 4.68
N GLU A 28 -5.98 -2.79 3.95
CA GLU A 28 -5.98 -2.81 2.49
C GLU A 28 -4.67 -3.37 1.96
N TRP A 29 -4.74 -4.05 0.82
CA TRP A 29 -3.58 -4.65 0.19
C TRP A 29 -3.67 -4.53 -1.33
N ILE A 30 -2.53 -4.23 -1.98
CA ILE A 30 -2.37 -4.25 -3.43
C ILE A 30 -1.48 -5.45 -3.77
N CYS A 31 -1.92 -6.32 -4.67
CA CYS A 31 -1.15 -7.49 -5.06
C CYS A 31 0.14 -7.11 -5.81
N GLY A 32 1.08 -8.05 -5.91
CA GLY A 32 2.38 -7.80 -6.56
C GLY A 32 2.27 -7.27 -7.99
N GLU A 33 1.35 -7.83 -8.79
CA GLU A 33 1.13 -7.40 -10.18
C GLU A 33 0.63 -5.94 -10.24
N HIS A 34 -0.40 -5.59 -9.49
CA HIS A 34 -0.91 -4.21 -9.47
C HIS A 34 0.07 -3.24 -8.82
N TRP A 35 0.85 -3.71 -7.84
CA TRP A 35 1.90 -2.89 -7.24
C TRP A 35 2.98 -2.55 -8.26
N GLN A 36 3.34 -3.45 -9.18
CA GLN A 36 4.30 -3.15 -10.25
C GLN A 36 3.83 -1.97 -11.10
N ARG A 37 2.53 -1.86 -11.39
CA ARG A 37 1.94 -0.75 -12.17
C ARG A 37 1.94 0.61 -11.46
N VAL A 38 2.03 0.64 -10.13
CA VAL A 38 2.10 1.92 -9.38
C VAL A 38 3.37 2.70 -9.78
N PRO A 39 3.26 4.00 -10.13
CA PRO A 39 4.39 4.81 -10.55
C PRO A 39 5.57 4.80 -9.58
N ARG A 40 6.79 4.67 -10.12
CA ARG A 40 8.03 4.61 -9.33
C ARG A 40 8.18 5.80 -8.37
N ARG A 41 7.76 7.00 -8.79
CA ARG A 41 7.72 8.20 -7.95
C ARG A 41 6.97 7.99 -6.63
N LEU A 42 5.78 7.39 -6.67
CA LEU A 42 4.97 7.17 -5.46
C LEU A 42 5.60 6.14 -4.53
N LYS A 43 6.17 5.07 -5.09
CA LYS A 43 6.95 4.06 -4.34
C LYS A 43 8.14 4.69 -3.62
N LEU A 44 8.86 5.59 -4.29
CA LEU A 44 10.00 6.32 -3.72
C LEU A 44 9.57 7.24 -2.57
N ILE A 45 8.46 7.98 -2.73
CA ILE A 45 7.92 8.83 -1.66
C ILE A 45 7.58 7.97 -0.43
N ARG A 46 6.86 6.86 -0.62
CA ARG A 46 6.53 5.93 0.47
C ARG A 46 7.78 5.36 1.15
N SER A 47 8.80 4.98 0.38
CA SER A 47 10.08 4.50 0.91
C SER A 47 10.83 5.56 1.72
N ARG A 48 10.86 6.81 1.26
CA ARG A 48 11.48 7.93 1.99
C ARG A 48 10.77 8.18 3.33
N LEU A 49 9.43 8.19 3.34
CA LEU A 49 8.64 8.35 4.58
C LEU A 49 8.90 7.22 5.58
N LYS A 50 8.93 5.97 5.10
CA LYS A 50 9.24 4.81 5.96
C LYS A 50 10.64 4.92 6.55
N ARG A 51 11.65 5.33 5.77
CA ARG A 51 13.03 5.52 6.25
C ARG A 51 13.15 6.65 7.26
N ARG A 52 12.48 7.78 7.02
CA ARG A 52 12.42 8.90 7.99
C ARG A 52 11.89 8.43 9.35
N SER A 53 10.82 7.64 9.32
CA SER A 53 10.14 7.16 10.53
C SER A 53 10.86 6.00 11.22
N ALA A 54 11.84 5.36 10.56
CA ALA A 54 12.57 4.22 11.11
C ALA A 54 13.55 4.62 12.24
N GLY A 55 14.02 5.86 12.26
CA GLY A 55 14.93 6.36 13.30
C GLY A 55 14.25 7.12 14.43
N ALA A 56 13.23 7.92 14.10
CA ALA A 56 12.56 8.82 15.06
C ALA A 56 11.17 8.32 15.53
N GLY A 57 10.69 7.21 14.99
CA GLY A 57 9.29 6.81 15.14
C GLY A 57 8.35 7.57 14.19
N TRP A 58 7.07 7.21 14.19
CA TRP A 58 6.04 7.86 13.39
C TRP A 58 5.40 9.01 14.17
N THR A 59 5.50 10.24 13.66
CA THR A 59 4.67 11.36 14.12
C THR A 59 3.25 11.24 13.55
N ASP A 60 2.28 11.93 14.14
CA ASP A 60 0.92 11.96 13.60
C ASP A 60 0.87 12.60 12.21
N THR A 61 1.68 13.63 11.97
CA THR A 61 1.85 14.22 10.64
C THR A 61 2.39 13.18 9.63
N ASP A 62 3.38 12.38 10.01
CA ASP A 62 3.90 11.34 9.12
C ASP A 62 2.81 10.29 8.82
N LYS A 63 2.00 9.89 9.80
CA LYS A 63 0.88 8.95 9.59
C LYS A 63 -0.12 9.52 8.58
N LEU A 64 -0.49 10.80 8.71
CA LEU A 64 -1.39 11.48 7.78
C LEU A 64 -0.81 11.55 6.36
N ILE A 65 0.48 11.90 6.23
CA ILE A 65 1.16 11.94 4.93
C ILE A 65 1.23 10.53 4.33
N SER A 66 1.57 9.52 5.13
CA SER A 66 1.63 8.12 4.69
C SER A 66 0.28 7.61 4.20
N ALA A 67 -0.81 7.95 4.89
CA ALA A 67 -2.17 7.65 4.46
C ALA A 67 -2.49 8.33 3.13
N ARG A 68 -2.15 9.62 2.96
CA ARG A 68 -2.36 10.34 1.70
C ARG A 68 -1.55 9.75 0.54
N VAL A 69 -0.30 9.34 0.79
CA VAL A 69 0.54 8.67 -0.20
C VAL A 69 -0.02 7.30 -0.54
N TRP A 70 -0.55 6.56 0.43
CA TRP A 70 -1.23 5.29 0.20
C TRP A 70 -2.44 5.45 -0.73
N LEU A 71 -3.31 6.44 -0.47
CA LEU A 71 -4.46 6.73 -1.33
C LEU A 71 -4.05 7.01 -2.78
N ARG A 72 -2.94 7.75 -2.99
CA ARG A 72 -2.40 8.01 -4.33
C ARG A 72 -1.89 6.73 -5.00
N CYS A 73 -1.21 5.85 -4.27
CA CYS A 73 -0.77 4.55 -4.79
C CYS A 73 -1.97 3.67 -5.16
N LYS A 74 -2.99 3.62 -4.30
CA LYS A 74 -4.22 2.85 -4.53
C LYS A 74 -4.94 3.35 -5.78
N ARG A 75 -5.14 4.66 -5.90
CA ARG A 75 -5.74 5.28 -7.08
C ARG A 75 -4.98 4.93 -8.36
N ALA A 76 -3.66 5.11 -8.37
CA ALA A 76 -2.82 4.79 -9.53
C ALA A 76 -2.85 3.29 -9.89
N ALA A 77 -2.93 2.40 -8.89
CA ALA A 77 -3.06 0.96 -9.15
C ALA A 77 -4.41 0.62 -9.80
N ILE A 78 -5.50 1.31 -9.42
CA ILE A 78 -6.84 1.13 -9.98
C ILE A 78 -6.90 1.69 -11.40
N GLU A 79 -6.42 2.91 -11.62
CA GLU A 79 -6.36 3.56 -12.95
C GLU A 79 -5.56 2.68 -13.93
N ALA A 80 -4.36 2.25 -13.55
CA ALA A 80 -3.52 1.40 -14.39
C ALA A 80 -4.08 -0.03 -14.62
N ALA A 81 -5.00 -0.50 -13.77
CA ALA A 81 -5.72 -1.75 -14.01
C ALA A 81 -6.88 -1.56 -14.99
N ALA A 82 -7.50 -0.38 -15.00
CA ALA A 82 -8.54 0.03 -15.94
C ALA A 82 -7.99 0.47 -17.30
N GLY A 83 -6.67 0.65 -17.45
CA GLY A 83 -6.04 1.11 -18.68
C GLY A 83 -6.01 2.65 -18.84
N LEU A 84 -6.11 3.38 -17.72
CA LEU A 84 -6.02 4.83 -17.62
C LEU A 84 -4.67 5.25 -17.02
#